data_AF-A0AAU7Q1Q9-F1
#
_entry.id   AF-A0AAU7Q1Q9-F1
#
_cell.length_a   1.000
_cell.length_b   1.000
_cell.length_c   1.000
_cell.angle_alpha   90.00
_cell.angle_beta   90.00
_cell.angle_gamma   90.00
#
_symmetry.space_group_name_H-M   'P 1'
#
loop_
_entity.id
_entity.type
_entity.pdbx_description
1 polymer ?
#
loop_
_entity_poly.entity_id
_entity_poly.type
_entity_poly.pdbx_seq_one_letter_code
_entity_poly.pdbx_strand_id
1 'polypeptide(L)'
;MQALLKNKLRSLCFIVPLFTFYIIIIFRIFSLTFDQPTTSENFRKDNTVYKQLDILDRNGVVIATNVPTTSLYTDATKVKNPESIAAQLCSILNDLEYENLYRVLTSEKKFAWIKRHLTPKELLVIKNAGVPGINFYNDVKRIYPHSNLFSHVLGYTDIDGNGIAGVEAYISKNNEQENPYLDTRV
;
A
#
# COMPACT_ATOMS: atom_id res chain seq x y z
N MET A 1 -63.23 32.90 0.32
CA MET A 1 -62.37 31.97 1.06
C MET A 1 -61.94 30.72 0.26
N GLN A 2 -62.76 30.20 -0.68
CA GLN A 2 -62.45 28.97 -1.43
C GLN A 2 -61.36 29.11 -2.51
N ALA A 3 -61.16 30.29 -3.12
CA ALA A 3 -60.16 30.50 -4.18
C ALA A 3 -58.70 30.49 -3.67
N LEU A 4 -58.45 31.00 -2.45
CA LEU A 4 -57.13 30.99 -1.82
C LEU A 4 -56.68 29.57 -1.43
N LEU A 5 -57.64 28.71 -1.03
CA LEU A 5 -57.36 27.31 -0.68
C LEU A 5 -56.96 26.48 -1.92
N LYS A 6 -57.61 26.72 -3.07
CA LYS A 6 -57.34 26.03 -4.34
C LYS A 6 -55.93 26.30 -4.88
N ASN A 7 -55.40 27.52 -4.71
CA ASN A 7 -54.05 27.86 -5.14
C ASN A 7 -52.98 27.25 -4.22
N LYS A 8 -53.20 27.22 -2.90
CA LYS A 8 -52.31 26.49 -1.97
C LYS A 8 -52.29 24.99 -2.24
N LEU A 9 -53.43 24.41 -2.64
CA LEU A 9 -53.54 23.00 -3.02
C LEU A 9 -52.82 22.70 -4.35
N ARG A 10 -52.89 23.61 -5.33
CA ARG A 10 -52.14 23.49 -6.60
C ARG A 10 -50.63 23.61 -6.40
N SER A 11 -50.16 24.57 -5.58
CA SER A 11 -48.73 24.66 -5.26
C SER A 11 -48.23 23.45 -4.49
N LEU A 12 -49.07 22.86 -3.62
CA LEU A 12 -48.74 21.63 -2.90
C LEU A 12 -48.49 20.44 -3.85
N CYS A 13 -49.27 20.33 -4.94
CA CYS A 13 -49.04 19.30 -5.96
C CYS A 13 -47.70 19.41 -6.69
N PHE A 14 -47.06 20.59 -6.72
CA PHE A 14 -45.73 20.76 -7.32
C PHE A 14 -44.60 20.65 -6.29
N ILE A 15 -44.84 21.09 -5.05
CA ILE A 15 -43.83 21.06 -3.97
C ILE A 15 -43.60 19.64 -3.46
N VAL A 16 -44.65 18.85 -3.27
CA VAL A 16 -44.55 17.48 -2.74
C VAL A 16 -43.68 16.57 -3.62
N PRO A 17 -43.86 16.46 -4.96
CA PRO A 17 -43.01 15.60 -5.78
C PRO A 17 -41.56 16.09 -5.87
N LEU A 18 -41.34 17.41 -5.79
CA LEU A 18 -39.99 17.97 -5.78
C LEU A 18 -39.24 17.63 -4.48
N PHE A 19 -39.97 17.64 -3.35
CA PHE A 19 -39.42 17.25 -2.05
C PHE A 19 -39.15 15.75 -1.98
N THR A 20 -40.03 14.90 -2.51
CA THR A 20 -39.80 13.45 -2.55
C THR A 20 -38.62 13.08 -3.45
N PHE A 21 -38.45 13.76 -4.58
CA PHE A 21 -37.28 13.61 -5.44
C PHE A 21 -35.97 13.96 -4.71
N TYR A 22 -35.97 15.06 -3.95
CA TYR A 22 -34.80 15.46 -3.16
C TYR A 22 -34.48 14.44 -2.05
N ILE A 23 -35.50 13.89 -1.38
CA ILE A 23 -35.34 12.82 -0.38
C ILE A 23 -34.74 11.55 -1.02
N ILE A 24 -35.17 11.17 -2.22
CA ILE A 24 -34.61 10.01 -2.94
C ILE A 24 -33.12 10.22 -3.25
N ILE A 25 -32.73 11.41 -3.70
CA ILE A 25 -31.31 11.75 -3.96
C ILE A 25 -30.49 11.67 -2.67
N ILE A 26 -30.98 12.28 -1.58
CA ILE A 26 -30.30 12.24 -0.28
C ILE A 26 -30.14 10.80 0.19
N PHE A 27 -31.20 9.99 0.11
CA PHE A 27 -31.17 8.58 0.49
C PHE A 27 -30.18 7.78 -0.37
N ARG A 28 -30.10 8.07 -1.67
CA ARG A 28 -29.14 7.42 -2.58
C ARG A 28 -27.69 7.78 -2.25
N ILE A 29 -27.42 9.05 -1.93
CA ILE A 29 -26.10 9.52 -1.49
C ILE A 29 -25.75 8.88 -0.14
N PHE A 30 -26.71 8.81 0.79
CA PHE A 30 -26.52 8.16 2.08
C PHE A 30 -26.23 6.67 1.91
N SER A 31 -26.98 5.95 1.07
CA SER A 31 -26.69 4.54 0.79
C SER A 31 -25.30 4.35 0.18
N LEU A 32 -24.86 5.26 -0.68
CA LEU A 32 -23.51 5.25 -1.25
C LEU A 32 -22.40 5.57 -0.23
N THR A 33 -22.71 6.30 0.84
CA THR A 33 -21.75 6.57 1.93
C THR A 33 -21.62 5.36 2.88
N PHE A 34 -22.70 4.59 3.06
CA PHE A 34 -22.70 3.40 3.92
C PHE A 34 -22.24 2.13 3.20
N ASP A 35 -22.51 2.01 1.90
CA ASP A 35 -21.84 1.04 1.04
C ASP A 35 -20.41 1.53 0.84
N GLN A 36 -19.51 1.11 1.73
CA GLN A 36 -18.09 1.18 1.43
C GLN A 36 -17.89 0.45 0.10
N PRO A 37 -17.29 1.09 -0.92
CA PRO A 37 -16.88 0.36 -2.10
C PRO A 37 -15.94 -0.73 -1.59
N THR A 38 -16.35 -1.99 -1.69
CA THR A 38 -15.53 -3.17 -1.43
C THR A 38 -14.45 -3.29 -2.51
N THR A 39 -13.68 -2.22 -2.69
CA THR A 39 -12.45 -2.18 -3.47
C THR A 39 -11.41 -2.90 -2.63
N SER A 40 -11.48 -4.23 -2.58
CA SER A 40 -10.41 -5.12 -2.10
C SER A 40 -9.56 -4.49 -0.99
N GLU A 41 -10.18 -4.15 0.14
CA GLU A 41 -9.51 -3.47 1.27
C GLU A 41 -8.50 -4.37 1.99
N ASN A 42 -8.32 -5.61 1.55
CA ASN A 42 -7.35 -6.55 2.13
C ASN A 42 -5.89 -6.07 2.08
N PHE A 43 -5.53 -5.09 1.24
CA PHE A 43 -4.17 -4.55 1.18
C PHE A 43 -3.96 -3.26 1.98
N ARG A 44 -5.05 -2.60 2.41
CA ARG A 44 -4.99 -1.36 3.19
C ARG A 44 -5.20 -1.60 4.69
N LYS A 45 -5.54 -2.84 5.06
CA LYS A 45 -5.61 -3.28 6.46
C LYS A 45 -4.23 -3.08 7.09
N ASP A 46 -4.16 -2.15 8.03
CA ASP A 46 -3.03 -1.82 8.91
C ASP A 46 -1.82 -2.72 8.75
N ASN A 47 -0.92 -2.35 7.82
CA ASN A 47 0.42 -2.90 7.84
C ASN A 47 1.11 -2.25 9.04
N THR A 48 0.88 -2.82 10.20
CA THR A 48 1.89 -2.94 11.23
C THR A 48 3.06 -3.65 10.57
N VAL A 49 3.84 -2.92 9.75
CA VAL A 49 5.17 -3.37 9.38
C VAL A 49 5.83 -3.50 10.73
N TYR A 50 5.93 -4.75 11.19
CA TYR A 50 6.38 -5.08 12.52
C TYR A 50 7.71 -4.38 12.69
N LYS A 51 7.68 -3.28 13.44
CA LYS A 51 8.88 -2.52 13.72
C LYS A 51 9.62 -3.38 14.74
N GLN A 52 10.39 -4.35 14.25
CA GLN A 52 11.39 -5.02 15.08
C GLN A 52 12.14 -3.93 15.83
N LEU A 53 12.33 -4.15 17.12
CA LEU A 53 13.04 -3.19 17.95
C LEU A 53 14.49 -3.07 17.46
N ASP A 54 15.09 -1.95 17.79
CA ASP A 54 16.51 -1.76 17.54
C ASP A 54 17.29 -2.74 18.43
N ILE A 55 18.31 -3.37 17.84
CA ILE A 55 19.24 -4.21 18.59
C ILE A 55 20.39 -3.33 19.05
N LEU A 56 20.64 -3.33 20.35
CA LEU A 56 21.66 -2.50 20.98
C LEU A 56 22.78 -3.37 21.56
N ASP A 57 24.01 -2.83 21.56
CA ASP A 57 25.11 -3.39 22.35
C ASP A 57 24.86 -3.16 23.86
N ARG A 58 25.65 -3.81 24.72
CA ARG A 58 25.70 -3.60 26.16
C ARG A 58 25.89 -2.14 26.59
N ASN A 59 26.47 -1.32 25.72
CA ASN A 59 26.71 0.11 25.95
C ASN A 59 25.59 1.01 25.37
N GLY A 60 24.50 0.43 24.83
CA GLY A 60 23.38 1.17 24.24
C GLY A 60 23.61 1.64 22.80
N VAL A 61 24.68 1.20 22.14
CA VAL A 61 24.98 1.55 20.74
C VAL A 61 24.12 0.72 19.80
N VAL A 62 23.52 1.35 18.78
CA VAL A 62 22.67 0.67 17.80
C VAL A 62 23.49 -0.24 16.88
N ILE A 63 23.18 -1.53 16.90
CA ILE A 63 23.78 -2.57 16.05
C ILE A 63 22.87 -2.91 14.86
N ALA A 64 21.55 -2.91 15.06
CA ALA A 64 20.57 -3.08 13.99
C ALA A 64 19.39 -2.13 14.22
N THR A 65 18.91 -1.51 13.16
CA THR A 65 17.76 -0.60 13.21
C THR A 65 16.90 -0.67 11.96
N ASN A 66 15.67 -0.21 12.10
CA ASN A 66 14.67 -0.19 11.06
C ASN A 66 14.52 1.20 10.46
N VAL A 67 14.79 1.31 9.16
CA VAL A 67 14.65 2.54 8.40
C VAL A 67 13.37 2.48 7.56
N PRO A 68 12.41 3.42 7.74
CA PRO A 68 11.23 3.47 6.91
C PRO A 68 11.62 3.76 5.46
N THR A 69 11.00 3.04 4.54
CA THR A 69 11.24 3.16 3.11
C THR A 69 9.94 2.99 2.34
N THR A 70 10.02 2.99 1.02
CA THR A 70 8.86 2.85 0.16
C THR A 70 9.20 1.87 -0.94
N SER A 71 8.35 0.89 -1.14
CA SER A 71 8.44 -0.09 -2.21
C SER A 71 7.46 0.25 -3.33
N LEU A 72 7.78 -0.15 -4.55
CA LEU A 72 6.99 0.06 -5.75
C LEU A 72 6.29 -1.24 -6.15
N TYR A 73 4.98 -1.17 -6.37
CA TYR A 73 4.19 -2.28 -6.86
C TYR A 73 3.18 -1.83 -7.91
N THR A 74 2.59 -2.79 -8.62
CA THR A 74 1.51 -2.53 -9.56
C THR A 74 0.35 -3.51 -9.34
N ASP A 75 -0.85 -3.06 -9.75
CA ASP A 75 -1.97 -3.94 -10.01
C ASP A 75 -2.00 -4.18 -11.52
N ALA A 76 -1.36 -5.27 -11.95
CA ALA A 76 -1.15 -5.58 -13.37
C ALA A 76 -2.48 -5.74 -14.13
N THR A 77 -3.56 -6.12 -13.44
CA THR A 77 -4.91 -6.23 -14.03
C THR A 77 -5.50 -4.90 -14.49
N LYS A 78 -4.95 -3.77 -14.02
CA LYS A 78 -5.40 -2.41 -14.37
C LYS A 78 -4.42 -1.67 -15.28
N VAL A 79 -3.31 -2.30 -15.66
CA VAL A 79 -2.30 -1.72 -16.55
C VAL A 79 -2.80 -1.80 -17.99
N LYS A 80 -2.85 -0.65 -18.69
CA LYS A 80 -3.33 -0.57 -20.08
C LYS A 80 -2.22 -0.59 -21.13
N ASN A 81 -1.09 0.06 -20.85
CA ASN A 81 0.03 0.20 -21.79
C ASN A 81 1.34 -0.25 -21.09
N PRO A 82 1.54 -1.57 -20.93
CA PRO A 82 2.67 -2.11 -20.20
C PRO A 82 4.02 -1.78 -20.85
N GLU A 83 4.08 -1.69 -22.19
CA GLU A 83 5.30 -1.37 -22.95
C GLU A 83 5.81 0.03 -22.63
N SER A 84 4.92 1.03 -22.70
CA SER A 84 5.27 2.42 -22.41
C SER A 84 5.67 2.61 -20.95
N ILE A 85 4.98 1.92 -20.04
CA ILE A 85 5.27 2.00 -18.60
C ILE A 85 6.63 1.35 -18.30
N ALA A 86 6.90 0.17 -18.89
CA ALA A 86 8.18 -0.51 -18.73
C ALA A 86 9.34 0.35 -19.24
N ALA A 87 9.22 0.94 -20.43
CA ALA A 87 10.24 1.80 -21.00
C ALA A 87 10.51 3.04 -20.11
N GLN A 88 9.43 3.68 -19.63
CA GLN A 88 9.55 4.85 -18.76
C GLN A 88 10.21 4.49 -17.42
N LEU A 89 9.81 3.39 -16.78
CA LEU A 89 10.39 2.97 -15.51
C LEU A 89 11.85 2.53 -15.65
N CYS A 90 12.22 1.79 -16.69
CA CYS A 90 13.62 1.44 -16.97
C CYS A 90 14.49 2.67 -17.23
N SER A 91 13.93 3.74 -17.81
CA SER A 91 14.68 5.00 -18.00
C SER A 91 14.94 5.75 -16.69
N ILE A 92 14.08 5.56 -15.68
CA ILE A 92 14.19 6.19 -14.36
C ILE A 92 15.03 5.34 -13.41
N LEU A 93 14.85 4.02 -13.47
CA LEU A 93 15.46 3.01 -12.61
C LEU A 93 16.42 2.16 -13.43
N ASN A 94 17.71 2.51 -13.36
CA ASN A 94 18.78 1.86 -14.15
C ASN A 94 19.02 0.38 -13.80
N ASP A 95 18.47 -0.10 -12.69
CA ASP A 95 18.62 -1.47 -12.21
C ASP A 95 17.49 -2.41 -12.65
N LEU A 96 16.49 -1.91 -13.39
CA LEU A 96 15.39 -2.72 -13.89
C LEU A 96 15.63 -3.17 -15.34
N GLU A 97 15.45 -4.46 -15.58
CA GLU A 97 15.46 -5.04 -16.92
C GLU A 97 14.05 -4.97 -17.54
N TYR A 98 13.97 -4.45 -18.77
CA TYR A 98 12.71 -4.23 -19.48
C TYR A 98 11.87 -5.50 -19.58
N GLU A 99 12.47 -6.63 -19.96
CA GLU A 99 11.76 -7.90 -20.15
C GLU A 99 11.13 -8.43 -18.86
N ASN A 100 11.84 -8.32 -17.74
CA ASN A 100 11.32 -8.75 -16.44
C ASN A 100 10.17 -7.84 -15.99
N LEU A 101 10.33 -6.54 -16.18
CA LEU A 101 9.30 -5.57 -15.83
C LEU A 101 8.05 -5.72 -16.69
N TYR A 102 8.23 -5.90 -18.00
CA TYR A 102 7.12 -6.13 -18.93
C TYR A 102 6.33 -7.37 -18.51
N ARG A 103 7.00 -8.48 -18.19
CA ARG A 103 6.36 -9.71 -17.70
C ARG A 103 5.56 -9.49 -16.41
N VAL A 104 6.08 -8.67 -15.50
CA VAL A 104 5.38 -8.29 -14.27
C VAL A 104 4.12 -7.47 -14.58
N LEU A 105 4.24 -6.48 -15.47
CA LEU A 105 3.14 -5.59 -15.86
C LEU A 105 2.05 -6.28 -16.68
N THR A 106 2.37 -7.33 -17.43
CA THR A 106 1.40 -8.14 -18.19
C THR A 106 0.85 -9.32 -17.39
N SER A 107 1.24 -9.48 -16.13
CA SER A 107 0.76 -10.59 -15.31
C SER A 107 -0.71 -10.41 -14.90
N GLU A 108 -1.38 -11.50 -14.53
CA GLU A 108 -2.76 -11.44 -14.02
C GLU A 108 -2.84 -11.12 -12.52
N LYS A 109 -1.71 -10.71 -11.91
CA LYS A 109 -1.63 -10.46 -10.47
C LYS A 109 -2.17 -9.08 -10.12
N LYS A 110 -3.10 -9.03 -9.16
CA LYS A 110 -3.60 -7.77 -8.56
C LYS A 110 -2.53 -7.02 -7.77
N PHE A 111 -1.47 -7.71 -7.38
CA PHE A 111 -0.36 -7.16 -6.65
C PHE A 111 0.93 -7.82 -7.15
N ALA A 112 1.79 -7.01 -7.77
CA ALA A 112 3.08 -7.47 -8.24
C ALA A 112 4.15 -6.43 -7.88
N TRP A 113 5.22 -6.89 -7.22
CA TRP A 113 6.35 -6.06 -6.88
C TRP A 113 7.12 -5.67 -8.14
N ILE A 114 7.40 -4.37 -8.27
CA ILE A 114 8.30 -3.84 -9.29
C ILE A 114 9.69 -3.68 -8.70
N LYS A 115 9.79 -2.99 -7.56
CA LYS A 115 11.06 -2.73 -6.87
C LYS A 115 10.83 -2.55 -5.38
N ARG A 116 11.63 -3.19 -4.55
CA ARG A 116 11.56 -3.03 -3.08
C ARG A 116 12.55 -1.96 -2.62
N HIS A 117 12.22 -1.30 -1.51
CA HIS A 117 13.11 -0.41 -0.77
C HIS A 117 13.72 0.71 -1.61
N LEU A 118 12.87 1.51 -2.28
CA LEU A 118 13.31 2.66 -3.09
C LEU A 118 14.12 3.64 -2.25
N THR A 119 15.15 4.21 -2.87
CA THR A 119 15.84 5.36 -2.30
C THR A 119 14.93 6.60 -2.33
N PRO A 120 15.11 7.57 -1.42
CA PRO A 120 14.33 8.81 -1.43
C PRO A 120 14.42 9.56 -2.77
N LYS A 121 15.58 9.49 -3.44
CA LYS A 121 15.80 10.09 -4.76
C LYS A 121 14.94 9.42 -5.83
N GLU A 122 14.95 8.09 -5.91
CA GLU A 122 14.13 7.34 -6.87
C GLU A 122 12.64 7.57 -6.64
N LEU A 123 12.21 7.53 -5.37
CA LEU A 123 10.82 7.80 -4.99
C LEU A 123 10.35 9.16 -5.51
N LEU A 124 11.17 10.20 -5.35
CA LEU A 124 10.84 11.55 -5.80
C LEU A 124 10.76 11.63 -7.33
N VAL A 125 11.71 11.01 -8.05
CA VAL A 125 11.70 11.01 -9.52
C VAL A 125 10.47 10.28 -10.07
N ILE A 126 10.12 9.12 -9.52
CA ILE A 126 8.95 8.35 -9.96
C ILE A 126 7.65 9.11 -9.65
N LYS A 127 7.54 9.72 -8.46
CA LYS A 127 6.39 10.57 -8.11
C LYS A 127 6.23 11.74 -9.08
N ASN A 128 7.34 12.39 -9.44
CA ASN A 128 7.32 13.51 -10.38
C ASN A 128 7.02 13.07 -11.83
N ALA A 129 7.44 11.86 -12.21
CA ALA A 129 7.18 11.31 -13.54
C ALA A 129 5.69 10.96 -13.76
N GLY A 130 4.92 10.72 -12.69
CA GLY A 130 3.48 10.53 -12.77
C GLY A 130 3.06 9.29 -13.59
N VAL A 131 3.84 8.21 -13.50
CA VAL A 131 3.58 6.99 -14.28
C VAL A 131 2.22 6.37 -13.87
N PRO A 132 1.30 6.10 -14.81
CA PRO A 132 -0.01 5.53 -14.47
C PRO A 132 0.09 4.04 -14.13
N GLY A 133 -0.76 3.57 -13.21
CA GLY A 133 -0.87 2.14 -12.88
C GLY A 133 0.19 1.59 -11.91
N ILE A 134 1.11 2.45 -11.44
CA ILE A 134 2.03 2.12 -10.35
C ILE A 134 1.55 2.69 -9.02
N ASN A 135 1.87 2.00 -7.94
CA ASN A 135 1.50 2.37 -6.58
C ASN A 135 2.68 2.21 -5.62
N PHE A 136 2.61 2.94 -4.52
CA PHE A 136 3.65 2.94 -3.48
C PHE A 136 3.16 2.18 -2.25
N TYR A 137 4.04 1.37 -1.70
CA TYR A 137 3.82 0.62 -0.47
C TYR A 137 4.79 1.12 0.60
N ASN A 138 4.29 1.47 1.77
CA ASN A 138 5.15 1.85 2.90
C ASN A 138 5.82 0.58 3.43
N ASP A 139 7.15 0.57 3.37
CA ASP A 139 7.96 -0.61 3.71
C ASP A 139 9.01 -0.19 4.74
N VAL A 140 9.71 -1.16 5.32
CA VAL A 140 10.79 -0.91 6.28
C VAL A 140 11.98 -1.79 5.90
N LYS A 141 13.17 -1.19 5.91
CA LYS A 141 14.42 -1.90 5.64
C LYS A 141 15.25 -2.00 6.92
N ARG A 142 15.71 -3.22 7.21
CA ARG A 142 16.68 -3.49 8.29
C ARG A 142 18.08 -3.01 7.86
N ILE A 143 18.72 -2.21 8.70
CA ILE A 143 20.06 -1.65 8.48
C ILE A 143 20.98 -2.04 9.64
N TYR A 144 22.22 -2.39 9.28
CA TYR A 144 23.27 -2.84 10.19
C TYR A 144 24.46 -1.86 10.16
N PRO A 145 24.49 -0.80 10.99
CA PRO A 145 25.48 0.27 10.89
C PRO A 145 26.93 -0.21 10.97
N HIS A 146 27.18 -1.27 11.74
CA HIS A 146 28.51 -1.85 11.94
C HIS A 146 28.82 -3.05 11.02
N SER A 147 27.93 -3.35 10.06
CA SER A 147 28.08 -4.36 9.00
C SER A 147 28.80 -5.64 9.46
N ASN A 148 30.09 -5.80 9.15
CA ASN A 148 30.87 -7.01 9.37
C ASN A 148 31.23 -7.30 10.84
N LEU A 149 31.18 -6.30 11.72
CA LEU A 149 31.64 -6.46 13.11
C LEU A 149 30.80 -7.47 13.89
N PHE A 150 29.49 -7.51 13.62
CA PHE A 150 28.54 -8.36 14.32
C PHE A 150 27.84 -9.38 13.40
N SER A 151 28.17 -9.43 12.11
CA SER A 151 27.42 -10.17 11.09
C SER A 151 27.18 -11.65 11.42
N HIS A 152 28.18 -12.34 11.97
CA HIS A 152 28.06 -13.77 12.30
C HIS A 152 27.15 -14.04 13.49
N VAL A 153 27.13 -13.16 14.49
CA VAL A 153 26.32 -13.32 15.69
C VAL A 153 24.90 -12.82 15.44
N LEU A 154 24.80 -11.61 14.87
CA LEU A 154 23.54 -10.94 14.60
C LEU A 154 22.75 -11.63 13.50
N GLY A 155 23.44 -12.07 12.45
CA GLY A 155 22.82 -12.57 11.22
C GLY A 155 22.24 -11.45 10.38
N TYR A 156 21.22 -11.80 9.59
CA TYR A 156 20.57 -10.92 8.62
C TYR A 156 19.07 -11.20 8.56
N THR A 157 18.35 -10.30 7.89
CA THR A 157 16.93 -10.43 7.55
C THR A 157 16.77 -10.54 6.05
N ASP A 158 15.68 -11.16 5.61
CA ASP A 158 15.24 -11.16 4.22
C ASP A 158 14.64 -9.78 3.83
N ILE A 159 14.26 -9.64 2.56
CA ILE A 159 13.65 -8.44 1.97
C ILE A 159 12.33 -8.05 2.62
N ASP A 160 11.63 -9.01 3.21
CA ASP A 160 10.39 -8.82 3.97
C ASP A 160 10.63 -8.56 5.47
N GLY A 161 11.88 -8.50 5.91
CA GLY A 161 12.25 -8.21 7.31
C GLY A 161 12.28 -9.43 8.22
N ASN A 162 12.03 -10.63 7.71
CA ASN A 162 12.11 -11.88 8.47
C ASN A 162 13.57 -12.26 8.73
N GLY A 163 13.90 -12.56 9.99
CA GLY A 163 15.25 -12.96 10.37
C GLY A 163 15.62 -14.34 9.81
N ILE A 164 16.72 -14.43 9.07
CA ILE A 164 17.15 -15.68 8.41
C ILE A 164 18.31 -16.38 9.12
N ALA A 165 19.09 -15.64 9.90
CA ALA A 165 20.25 -16.18 10.62
C ALA A 165 20.49 -15.44 11.94
N GLY A 166 21.33 -16.05 12.79
CA GLY A 166 21.83 -15.43 14.02
C GLY A 166 20.72 -15.03 15.00
N VAL A 167 20.95 -13.93 15.71
CA VAL A 167 19.98 -13.32 16.63
C VAL A 167 18.70 -12.90 15.91
N GLU A 168 18.78 -12.41 14.67
CA GLU A 168 17.60 -12.00 13.91
C GLU A 168 16.63 -13.17 13.68
N ALA A 169 17.13 -14.37 13.35
CA ALA A 169 16.28 -15.56 13.20
C ALA A 169 15.57 -15.96 14.51
N TYR A 170 16.27 -15.85 15.64
CA TYR A 170 15.69 -16.12 16.95
C TYR A 170 14.57 -15.13 17.27
N ILE A 171 14.78 -13.83 17.01
CA ILE A 171 13.76 -12.80 17.19
C ILE A 171 12.54 -13.06 16.29
N SER A 172 12.77 -13.36 15.01
CA SER A 172 11.70 -13.64 14.04
C SER A 172 10.81 -14.79 14.50
N LYS A 173 11.43 -15.90 14.92
CA LYS A 173 10.70 -17.09 15.41
C LYS A 173 9.84 -16.80 16.64
N ASN A 174 10.35 -15.99 17.57
CA ASN A 174 9.60 -15.64 18.78
C ASN A 174 8.41 -14.72 18.48
N ASN A 175 8.59 -13.76 17.55
CA ASN A 175 7.51 -12.88 17.13
C ASN A 175 6.38 -13.64 16.40
N GLU A 176 6.71 -14.66 15.61
CA GLU A 176 5.72 -15.53 14.95
C GLU A 176 4.88 -16.34 15.96
N GLN A 177 5.46 -16.75 17.08
CA GLN A 177 4.74 -17.46 18.14
C GLN A 177 3.77 -16.55 18.91
N GLU A 178 4.10 -15.28 19.02
CA GLU A 178 3.25 -14.27 19.68
C GLU A 178 2.09 -13.81 18.77
N ASN A 179 2.24 -13.90 17.44
CA ASN A 179 1.16 -13.63 16.49
C ASN A 179 1.04 -14.69 15.38
N PRO A 180 0.18 -15.71 15.56
CA PRO A 180 0.06 -16.85 14.64
C PRO A 180 -0.58 -16.53 13.27
N TYR A 181 -0.95 -15.28 13.00
CA TYR A 181 -1.55 -14.86 11.71
C TYR A 181 -0.53 -14.48 10.63
N LEU A 182 0.78 -14.71 10.87
CA LEU A 182 1.88 -14.26 10.00
C LEU A 182 2.44 -15.33 9.04
N ASP A 183 1.84 -16.52 8.94
CA ASP A 183 2.24 -17.49 7.91
C ASP A 183 1.79 -17.01 6.52
N THR A 184 2.58 -16.12 5.91
CA THR A 184 2.37 -15.59 4.56
C THR A 184 3.06 -16.44 3.49
N ARG A 185 3.34 -17.72 3.79
CA ARG A 185 3.75 -18.69 2.76
C ARG A 185 2.59 -18.91 1.79
N VAL A 186 2.62 -18.15 0.69
CA VAL A 186 1.88 -18.41 -0.56
C VAL A 186 2.90 -18.55 -1.68
#